data_AF-A0A656HIQ9-F1
#
_entry.id   AF-A0A656HIQ9-F1
#
_cell.length_a   1.000
_cell.length_b   1.000
_cell.length_c   1.000
_cell.angle_alpha   90.00
_cell.angle_beta   90.00
_cell.angle_gamma   90.00
#
_symmetry.space_group_name_H-M   'P 1'
#
loop_
_entity.id
_entity.type
_entity.pdbx_description
1 polymer ?
#
loop_
_entity_poly.entity_id
_entity_poly.type
_entity_poly.pdbx_seq_one_letter_code
_entity_poly.pdbx_strand_id
1 'polypeptide(L)'
;MTVSENTSAWYQPEPSATLLERRQTDWQLVEIFQHPDYGNQLVIDHDLQISEADFAYNTAMTAPLLAVPECQEVAILGGGDGGVMNELLAAYDRLEKSLGQVTLIDIDGDVIDLCRQYLPRCCGTAFEDPRSEVIVGDAFGWLEQARGLDAVIYDLTMDPVREGISRSEFMQDIFGKIHDSLRPGGVVSLQACGEWQPDRRQLLEELRGNLDERFDAPLEQVVMVPSYGEMWTFLAARKPPA
;
A
#
# COMPACT_ATOMS: atom_id res chain seq x y z
N MET A 1 13.87 -24.96 10.22
CA MET A 1 13.17 -25.01 8.94
C MET A 1 14.09 -24.38 7.91
N THR A 2 14.55 -25.16 6.93
CA THR A 2 15.35 -24.64 5.81
C THR A 2 14.38 -24.07 4.78
N VAL A 3 14.27 -22.74 4.75
CA VAL A 3 13.65 -22.00 3.65
C VAL A 3 14.47 -22.33 2.40
N SER A 4 13.83 -22.78 1.33
CA SER A 4 14.53 -22.95 0.05
C SER A 4 14.94 -21.57 -0.45
N GLU A 5 16.21 -21.24 -0.30
CA GLU A 5 16.86 -20.05 -0.82
C GLU A 5 16.81 -20.06 -2.35
N ASN A 6 15.73 -19.51 -2.92
CA ASN A 6 15.74 -19.08 -4.31
C ASN A 6 16.21 -17.62 -4.34
N THR A 7 17.52 -17.41 -4.25
CA THR A 7 18.16 -16.09 -4.12
C THR A 7 18.10 -15.23 -5.40
N SER A 8 17.53 -15.72 -6.49
CA SER A 8 17.55 -15.04 -7.79
C SER A 8 16.49 -13.96 -7.98
N ALA A 9 15.55 -13.80 -7.04
CA ALA A 9 14.46 -12.81 -7.11
C ALA A 9 14.56 -11.70 -6.06
N TRP A 10 15.59 -11.73 -5.20
CA TRP A 10 15.75 -10.76 -4.12
C TRP A 10 16.40 -9.48 -4.65
N TYR A 11 15.93 -8.35 -4.15
CA TYR A 11 16.53 -7.04 -4.39
C TYR A 11 18.04 -7.12 -4.15
N GLN A 12 18.80 -6.77 -5.18
CA GLN A 12 20.24 -6.58 -5.08
C GLN A 12 20.47 -5.07 -5.00
N PRO A 13 20.87 -4.54 -3.84
CA PRO A 13 21.19 -3.12 -3.72
C PRO A 13 22.21 -2.73 -4.80
N GLU A 14 22.04 -1.55 -5.39
CA GLU A 14 23.07 -1.00 -6.27
C GLU A 14 24.43 -1.02 -5.56
N PRO A 15 25.54 -1.39 -6.23
CA PRO A 15 26.83 -1.54 -5.56
C PRO A 15 27.34 -0.30 -4.81
N SER A 16 26.83 0.89 -5.18
CA SER A 16 27.11 2.17 -4.54
C SER A 16 26.12 2.57 -3.46
N ALA A 17 25.04 1.81 -3.24
CA ALA A 17 24.10 2.03 -2.17
C ALA A 17 24.74 1.75 -0.80
N THR A 18 24.37 2.55 0.20
CA THR A 18 24.91 2.41 1.56
C THR A 18 23.82 1.93 2.52
N LEU A 19 24.06 0.85 3.26
CA LEU A 19 23.16 0.41 4.33
C LEU A 19 23.23 1.42 5.50
N LEU A 20 22.10 2.06 5.80
CA LEU A 20 21.96 3.04 6.88
C LEU A 20 21.52 2.40 8.19
N GLU A 21 20.61 1.44 8.13
CA GLU A 21 20.05 0.74 9.28
C GLU A 21 19.58 -0.66 8.88
N ARG A 22 19.69 -1.61 9.80
CA ARG A 22 19.18 -2.97 9.63
C ARG A 22 18.58 -3.45 10.95
N ARG A 23 17.35 -3.94 10.90
CA ARG A 23 16.60 -4.40 12.07
C ARG A 23 15.84 -5.67 11.75
N GLN A 24 16.05 -6.71 12.56
CA GLN A 24 15.13 -7.84 12.60
C GLN A 24 14.00 -7.48 13.56
N THR A 25 12.77 -7.40 13.05
CA THR A 25 11.56 -7.18 13.85
C THR A 25 10.93 -8.52 14.21
N ASP A 26 9.84 -8.49 14.98
CA ASP A 26 9.02 -9.68 15.26
C ASP A 26 8.35 -10.25 14.00
N TRP A 27 8.32 -9.48 12.91
CA TRP A 27 7.61 -9.83 11.67
C TRP A 27 8.56 -10.13 10.51
N GLN A 28 9.59 -9.30 10.32
CA GLN A 28 10.37 -9.28 9.08
C GLN A 28 11.75 -8.64 9.29
N LEU A 29 12.65 -8.83 8.32
CA LEU A 29 13.90 -8.10 8.26
C LEU A 29 13.67 -6.75 7.56
N VAL A 30 13.91 -5.66 8.26
CA VAL A 30 13.82 -4.29 7.72
C VAL A 30 15.22 -3.72 7.52
N GLU A 31 15.50 -3.25 6.32
CA GLU A 31 16.77 -2.62 5.93
C GLU A 31 16.50 -1.26 5.28
N ILE A 32 17.25 -0.24 5.68
CA ILE A 32 17.22 1.08 5.05
C ILE A 32 18.52 1.27 4.28
N PHE A 33 18.42 1.47 2.97
CA PHE A 33 19.56 1.81 2.12
C PHE A 33 19.49 3.26 1.66
N GLN A 34 20.63 3.90 1.47
CA GLN A 34 20.75 5.15 0.72
C GLN A 34 21.19 4.83 -0.70
N HIS A 35 20.30 5.03 -1.67
CA HIS A 35 20.59 4.93 -3.09
C HIS A 35 21.16 6.25 -3.62
N PRO A 36 22.18 6.23 -4.51
CA PRO A 36 22.77 7.45 -5.07
C PRO A 36 21.76 8.32 -5.82
N ASP A 37 20.86 7.71 -6.59
CA ASP A 37 19.92 8.42 -7.46
C ASP A 37 18.48 8.51 -6.93
N TYR A 38 18.06 7.58 -6.08
CA TYR A 38 16.65 7.43 -5.66
C TYR A 38 16.42 7.82 -4.19
N GLY A 39 17.47 8.25 -3.49
CA GLY A 39 17.39 8.61 -2.07
C GLY A 39 17.31 7.38 -1.18
N ASN A 40 16.70 7.54 0.00
CA ASN A 40 16.59 6.43 0.93
C ASN A 40 15.50 5.43 0.49
N GLN A 41 15.77 4.15 0.71
CA GLN A 41 14.98 3.00 0.29
C GLN A 41 14.64 2.14 1.49
N LEU A 42 13.37 1.77 1.59
CA LEU A 42 12.88 0.73 2.49
C LEU A 42 12.98 -0.61 1.78
N VAL A 43 13.70 -1.54 2.37
CA VAL A 43 13.82 -2.93 1.90
C VAL A 43 13.35 -3.84 3.03
N ILE A 44 12.41 -4.73 2.72
CA ILE A 44 11.82 -5.68 3.66
C ILE A 44 12.06 -7.07 3.13
N ASP A 45 12.63 -7.96 3.95
CA ASP A 45 12.99 -9.32 3.56
C ASP A 45 13.64 -9.34 2.17
N HIS A 46 14.70 -8.52 2.03
CA HIS A 46 15.43 -8.24 0.80
C HIS A 46 14.56 -8.02 -0.46
N ASP A 47 13.38 -7.44 -0.31
CA ASP A 47 12.53 -6.94 -1.38
C ASP A 47 12.33 -5.43 -1.23
N LEU A 48 12.46 -4.70 -2.33
CA LEU A 48 12.39 -3.23 -2.33
C LEU A 48 10.93 -2.79 -2.22
N GLN A 49 10.59 -2.10 -1.13
CA GLN A 49 9.21 -1.73 -0.82
C GLN A 49 8.85 -0.33 -1.27
N ILE A 50 9.76 0.64 -1.13
CA ILE A 50 9.58 2.02 -1.61
C ILE A 50 10.91 2.77 -1.56
N SER A 51 11.03 3.82 -2.37
CA SER A 51 12.11 4.79 -2.34
C SER A 51 11.58 6.21 -2.22
N GLU A 52 12.39 7.12 -1.68
CA GLU A 52 12.10 8.57 -1.65
C GLU A 52 11.89 9.23 -3.03
N ALA A 53 12.13 8.51 -4.13
CA ALA A 53 11.88 8.95 -5.50
C ALA A 53 10.52 8.51 -6.06
N ASP A 54 9.78 7.62 -5.38
CA ASP A 54 8.62 6.91 -5.92
C ASP A 54 7.29 7.66 -5.71
N PHE A 55 7.30 8.99 -5.83
CA PHE A 55 6.09 9.82 -5.71
C PHE A 55 4.95 9.35 -6.63
N ALA A 56 5.27 8.76 -7.78
CA ALA A 56 4.30 8.22 -8.72
C ALA A 56 3.48 7.05 -8.15
N TYR A 57 4.07 6.20 -7.30
CA TYR A 57 3.38 5.13 -6.60
C TYR A 57 2.30 5.70 -5.68
N ASN A 58 2.71 6.61 -4.78
CA ASN A 58 1.81 7.26 -3.82
C ASN A 58 0.71 8.06 -4.52
N THR A 59 1.04 8.73 -5.62
CA THR A 59 0.06 9.46 -6.44
C THR A 59 -0.96 8.51 -7.07
N ALA A 60 -0.53 7.37 -7.60
CA ALA A 60 -1.42 6.39 -8.22
C ALA A 60 -2.40 5.79 -7.19
N MET A 61 -1.92 5.46 -5.99
CA MET A 61 -2.74 4.93 -4.89
C MET A 61 -3.79 5.93 -4.38
N THR A 62 -3.48 7.23 -4.42
CA THR A 62 -4.35 8.27 -3.83
C THR A 62 -5.27 8.94 -4.86
N ALA A 63 -4.89 8.97 -6.14
CA ALA A 63 -5.64 9.64 -7.20
C ALA A 63 -7.13 9.26 -7.29
N PRO A 64 -7.53 7.97 -7.15
CA PRO A 64 -8.95 7.60 -7.22
C PRO A 64 -9.81 8.24 -6.14
N LEU A 65 -9.23 8.48 -4.95
CA LEU A 65 -9.92 9.09 -3.81
C LEU A 65 -10.16 10.59 -4.04
N LEU A 66 -9.35 11.27 -4.85
CA LEU A 66 -9.51 12.70 -5.13
C LEU A 66 -10.83 13.05 -5.84
N ALA A 67 -11.52 12.06 -6.40
CA ALA A 67 -12.86 12.20 -6.98
C ALA A 67 -14.00 11.93 -5.97
N VAL A 68 -13.69 11.65 -4.70
CA VAL A 68 -14.68 11.53 -3.62
C VAL A 68 -15.05 12.94 -3.16
N PRO A 69 -16.34 13.36 -3.22
CA PRO A 69 -16.74 14.73 -2.86
C PRO A 69 -16.49 15.07 -1.39
N GLU A 70 -16.85 14.17 -0.48
CA GLU A 70 -16.67 14.29 0.97
C GLU A 70 -15.98 13.03 1.47
N CYS A 71 -14.65 13.11 1.67
CA CYS A 71 -13.85 11.97 2.12
C CYS A 71 -13.51 12.21 3.59
N GLN A 72 -14.23 11.56 4.50
CA GLN A 72 -14.14 11.84 5.94
C GLN A 72 -13.57 10.66 6.73
N GLU A 73 -13.77 9.44 6.25
CA GLU A 73 -13.27 8.22 6.89
C GLU A 73 -12.45 7.40 5.87
N VAL A 74 -11.12 7.42 5.99
CA VAL A 74 -10.21 6.68 5.10
C VAL A 74 -9.41 5.65 5.91
N ALA A 75 -9.30 4.44 5.39
CA ALA A 75 -8.37 3.43 5.90
C ALA A 75 -7.27 3.14 4.89
N ILE A 76 -6.02 3.09 5.34
CA ILE A 76 -4.87 2.59 4.62
C ILE A 76 -4.44 1.29 5.32
N LEU A 77 -4.55 0.17 4.61
CA LEU A 77 -4.13 -1.14 5.11
C LEU A 77 -2.70 -1.37 4.64
N GLY A 78 -1.75 -1.50 5.55
CA GLY A 78 -0.32 -1.44 5.26
C GLY A 78 0.18 -0.01 5.12
N GLY A 79 1.15 0.20 4.22
CA GLY A 79 1.71 1.52 3.92
C GLY A 79 2.48 2.15 5.08
N GLY A 80 3.10 1.34 5.96
CA GLY A 80 3.88 1.80 7.11
C GLY A 80 5.03 2.76 6.78
N ASP A 81 5.42 2.87 5.50
CA ASP A 81 6.34 3.91 5.02
C ASP A 81 5.74 5.33 5.05
N GLY A 82 4.42 5.46 5.13
CA GLY A 82 3.70 6.72 5.26
C GLY A 82 3.57 7.53 3.96
N GLY A 83 4.11 7.06 2.84
CA GLY A 83 4.12 7.77 1.56
C GLY A 83 2.72 8.03 1.01
N VAL A 84 1.88 7.00 1.00
CA VAL A 84 0.47 7.09 0.56
C VAL A 84 -0.30 8.07 1.44
N MET A 85 -0.13 7.99 2.76
CA MET A 85 -0.79 8.90 3.70
C MET A 85 -0.36 10.35 3.48
N ASN A 86 0.95 10.58 3.36
CA ASN A 86 1.53 11.91 3.11
C ASN A 86 0.99 12.53 1.81
N GLU A 87 0.98 11.76 0.71
CA GLU A 87 0.49 12.25 -0.57
C GLU A 87 -1.02 12.52 -0.54
N LEU A 88 -1.81 11.69 0.16
CA LEU A 88 -3.25 11.91 0.29
C LEU A 88 -3.54 13.23 1.01
N LEU A 89 -2.92 13.45 2.18
CA LEU A 89 -3.06 14.67 2.96
C LEU A 89 -2.67 15.90 2.13
N ALA A 90 -1.48 15.85 1.51
CA ALA A 90 -0.97 16.94 0.68
C ALA A 90 -1.84 17.21 -0.55
N ALA A 91 -2.36 16.17 -1.21
CA ALA A 91 -3.23 16.33 -2.38
C ALA A 91 -4.54 17.02 -2.03
N TYR A 92 -5.17 16.68 -0.90
CA TYR A 92 -6.38 17.35 -0.45
C TYR A 92 -6.12 18.81 -0.06
N ASP A 93 -4.99 19.10 0.58
CA ASP A 93 -4.61 20.48 0.91
C ASP A 93 -4.36 21.31 -0.36
N ARG A 94 -3.63 20.76 -1.35
CA ARG A 94 -3.36 21.42 -2.64
C ARG A 94 -4.65 21.70 -3.44
N LEU A 95 -5.66 20.85 -3.29
CA LEU A 95 -6.95 20.98 -3.97
C LEU A 95 -7.99 21.76 -3.16
N GLU A 96 -7.63 22.24 -1.96
CA GLU A 96 -8.53 22.94 -1.03
C GLU A 96 -9.81 22.13 -0.72
N LYS A 97 -9.66 20.80 -0.60
CA LYS A 97 -10.76 19.86 -0.32
C LYS A 97 -10.79 19.47 1.15
N SER A 98 -11.99 19.25 1.69
CA SER A 98 -12.16 18.68 3.03
C SER A 98 -11.73 17.21 3.04
N LEU A 99 -10.84 16.88 3.98
CA LEU A 99 -10.42 15.52 4.31
C LEU A 99 -10.61 15.34 5.83
N GLY A 100 -11.31 14.28 6.21
CA GLY A 100 -11.46 13.89 7.62
C GLY A 100 -10.29 13.04 8.10
N GLN A 101 -10.59 12.00 8.87
CA GLN A 101 -9.59 11.12 9.45
C GLN A 101 -9.03 10.14 8.42
N VAL A 102 -7.71 9.94 8.47
CA VAL A 102 -6.98 8.93 7.70
C VAL A 102 -6.33 7.98 8.69
N THR A 103 -6.80 6.74 8.73
CA THR A 103 -6.27 5.70 9.62
C THR A 103 -5.32 4.81 8.83
N LEU A 104 -4.05 4.76 9.21
CA LEU A 104 -3.06 3.80 8.71
C LEU A 104 -2.93 2.65 9.70
N ILE A 105 -3.05 1.43 9.19
CA ILE A 105 -2.95 0.21 9.99
C ILE A 105 -1.83 -0.65 9.42
N ASP A 106 -0.72 -0.72 10.16
CA ASP A 106 0.42 -1.55 9.80
C ASP A 106 0.77 -2.48 10.97
N ILE A 107 1.19 -3.70 10.65
CA ILE A 107 1.47 -4.71 11.66
C ILE A 107 2.79 -4.44 12.40
N ASP A 108 3.71 -3.73 11.74
CA ASP A 108 5.09 -3.57 12.19
C ASP A 108 5.42 -2.12 12.54
N GLY A 109 5.35 -1.81 13.84
CA GLY A 109 5.69 -0.47 14.36
C GLY A 109 7.15 -0.06 14.10
N ASP A 110 8.07 -1.02 13.96
CA ASP A 110 9.47 -0.71 13.63
C ASP A 110 9.59 -0.17 12.20
N VAL A 111 8.78 -0.64 11.25
CA VAL A 111 8.75 -0.08 9.88
C VAL A 111 8.36 1.39 9.92
N ILE A 112 7.30 1.73 10.67
CA ILE A 112 6.83 3.12 10.81
C ILE A 112 7.91 4.00 11.43
N ASP A 113 8.54 3.56 12.52
CA ASP A 113 9.56 4.34 13.21
C ASP A 113 10.83 4.53 12.36
N LEU A 114 11.25 3.49 11.64
CA LEU A 114 12.38 3.56 10.72
C LEU A 114 12.07 4.48 9.52
N CYS A 115 10.89 4.39 8.93
CA CYS A 115 10.50 5.26 7.83
C CYS A 115 10.36 6.72 8.28
N ARG A 116 9.81 6.98 9.47
CA ARG A 116 9.79 8.33 10.06
C ARG A 116 11.20 8.90 10.21
N GLN A 117 12.17 8.08 10.60
CA GLN A 117 13.55 8.52 10.81
C GLN A 117 14.34 8.67 9.50
N TYR A 118 14.18 7.74 8.56
CA TYR A 118 15.08 7.59 7.42
C TYR A 118 14.43 7.88 6.05
N LEU A 119 13.10 7.94 5.92
CA LEU A 119 12.43 8.28 4.67
C LEU A 119 11.58 9.57 4.80
N PRO A 120 12.13 10.69 5.30
CA PRO A 120 11.36 11.92 5.50
C PRO A 120 10.83 12.52 4.19
N ARG A 121 11.41 12.20 3.03
CA ARG A 121 10.83 12.64 1.74
C ARG A 121 9.66 11.75 1.29
N CYS A 122 9.49 10.57 1.87
CA CYS A 122 8.33 9.71 1.66
C CYS A 122 7.20 10.11 2.62
N CYS A 123 7.42 9.94 3.93
CA CYS A 123 6.38 10.13 4.95
C CYS A 123 6.11 11.59 5.30
N GLY A 124 7.02 12.51 4.98
CA GLY A 124 6.87 13.93 5.29
C GLY A 124 6.53 14.16 6.77
N THR A 125 5.43 14.86 7.02
CA THR A 125 4.85 15.07 8.36
C THR A 125 3.52 14.33 8.53
N ALA A 126 3.29 13.27 7.75
CA ALA A 126 2.00 12.60 7.69
C ALA A 126 1.59 12.02 9.03
N PHE A 127 2.54 11.44 9.77
CA PHE A 127 2.25 10.81 11.06
C PHE A 127 1.94 11.83 12.17
N GLU A 128 2.27 13.11 11.98
CA GLU A 128 2.01 14.20 12.93
C GLU A 128 0.80 15.06 12.52
N ASP A 129 0.21 14.82 11.34
CA ASP A 129 -0.97 15.56 10.88
C ASP A 129 -2.17 15.26 11.81
N PRO A 130 -2.95 16.27 12.22
CA PRO A 130 -4.10 16.08 13.11
C PRO A 130 -5.22 15.21 12.51
N ARG A 131 -5.20 14.97 11.20
CA ARG A 131 -6.11 14.05 10.50
C ARG A 131 -5.64 12.60 10.56
N SER A 132 -4.39 12.35 10.92
CA SER A 132 -3.80 11.02 10.90
C SER A 132 -4.04 10.24 12.19
N GLU A 133 -4.38 8.98 12.04
CA GLU A 133 -4.35 7.97 13.09
C GLU A 133 -3.47 6.81 12.63
N VAL A 134 -2.52 6.41 13.46
CA VAL A 134 -1.62 5.28 13.17
C VAL A 134 -1.90 4.18 14.18
N ILE A 135 -2.30 3.02 13.69
CA ILE A 135 -2.58 1.82 14.49
C ILE A 135 -1.52 0.77 14.16
N VAL A 136 -0.72 0.41 15.16
CA VAL A 136 0.18 -0.75 15.05
C VAL A 136 -0.62 -2.01 15.37
N GLY A 137 -0.97 -2.80 14.36
CA GLY A 137 -1.79 -4.00 14.51
C GLY A 137 -2.21 -4.67 13.20
N ASP A 138 -2.97 -5.75 13.33
CA ASP A 138 -3.46 -6.54 12.19
C ASP A 138 -4.55 -5.77 11.40
N ALA A 139 -4.18 -5.32 10.20
CA ALA A 139 -5.08 -4.62 9.28
C ALA A 139 -6.32 -5.46 8.90
N PHE A 140 -6.18 -6.78 8.78
CA PHE A 140 -7.31 -7.65 8.44
C PHE A 140 -8.28 -7.78 9.61
N GLY A 141 -7.76 -7.97 10.82
CA GLY A 141 -8.56 -7.99 12.05
C GLY A 141 -9.26 -6.65 12.32
N TRP A 142 -8.60 -5.53 12.03
CA TRP A 142 -9.21 -4.21 12.12
C TRP A 142 -10.35 -4.03 11.11
N LEU A 143 -10.12 -4.43 9.85
CA LEU A 143 -11.09 -4.31 8.76
C LEU A 143 -12.38 -5.11 9.02
N GLU A 144 -12.31 -6.24 9.71
CA GLU A 144 -13.49 -7.04 10.08
C GLU A 144 -14.54 -6.23 10.85
N GLN A 145 -14.09 -5.26 11.66
CA GLN A 145 -14.96 -4.41 12.49
C GLN A 145 -15.24 -3.04 11.84
N ALA A 146 -14.44 -2.63 10.87
CA ALA A 146 -14.56 -1.32 10.23
C ALA A 146 -15.84 -1.20 9.40
N ARG A 147 -16.57 -0.10 9.55
CA ARG A 147 -17.78 0.19 8.78
C ARG A 147 -17.88 1.68 8.50
N GLY A 148 -18.53 2.02 7.40
CA GLY A 148 -18.82 3.41 7.07
C GLY A 148 -17.61 4.19 6.58
N LEU A 149 -16.66 3.53 5.93
CA LEU A 149 -15.50 4.17 5.28
C LEU A 149 -15.92 4.81 3.95
N ASP A 150 -15.38 5.98 3.65
CA ASP A 150 -15.51 6.62 2.34
C ASP A 150 -14.47 6.09 1.35
N ALA A 151 -13.31 5.65 1.86
CA ALA A 151 -12.30 4.97 1.07
C ALA A 151 -11.45 3.95 1.85
N VAL A 152 -10.98 2.95 1.12
CA VAL A 152 -9.95 2.00 1.56
C VAL A 152 -8.81 2.00 0.53
N ILE A 153 -7.59 2.24 1.00
CA ILE A 153 -6.38 1.99 0.23
C ILE A 153 -5.76 0.70 0.74
N TYR A 154 -5.61 -0.27 -0.15
CA TYR A 154 -4.98 -1.55 0.14
C TYR A 154 -3.53 -1.53 -0.34
N ASP A 155 -2.60 -1.37 0.58
CA ASP A 155 -1.16 -1.26 0.35
C ASP A 155 -0.40 -2.41 1.04
N LEU A 156 -0.88 -3.62 0.77
CA LEU A 156 -0.30 -4.88 1.24
C LEU A 156 -0.07 -5.79 0.03
N THR A 157 0.59 -6.91 0.26
CA THR A 157 0.71 -7.96 -0.75
C THR A 157 -0.64 -8.66 -0.97
N MET A 158 -0.78 -9.28 -2.15
CA MET A 158 -1.88 -10.15 -2.49
C MET A 158 -1.64 -11.62 -2.09
N ASP A 159 -0.51 -11.90 -1.44
CA ASP A 159 -0.15 -13.23 -1.02
C ASP A 159 -0.78 -13.58 0.33
N PRO A 160 -1.32 -14.80 0.49
CA PRO A 160 -1.98 -15.19 1.71
C PRO A 160 -0.98 -15.24 2.88
N VAL A 161 -1.25 -14.45 3.92
CA VAL A 161 -0.46 -14.46 5.16
C VAL A 161 -0.65 -15.74 5.97
N ARG A 162 -1.75 -16.48 5.74
CA ARG A 162 -2.09 -17.71 6.46
C ARG A 162 -1.81 -18.95 5.64
N GLU A 163 -1.05 -19.88 6.21
CA GLU A 163 -0.81 -21.20 5.60
C GLU A 163 -2.14 -21.93 5.34
N GLY A 164 -2.22 -22.59 4.17
CA GLY A 164 -3.35 -23.46 3.81
C GLY A 164 -4.57 -22.75 3.21
N ILE A 165 -4.53 -21.43 3.02
CA ILE A 165 -5.54 -20.67 2.26
C ILE A 165 -4.97 -20.40 0.86
N SER A 166 -5.76 -20.66 -0.19
CA SER A 166 -5.35 -20.29 -1.54
C SER A 166 -5.40 -18.77 -1.74
N ARG A 167 -4.57 -18.23 -2.64
CA ARG A 167 -4.61 -16.80 -2.97
C ARG A 167 -6.01 -16.33 -3.39
N SER A 168 -6.72 -17.14 -4.17
CA SER A 168 -8.08 -16.82 -4.62
C SER A 168 -9.07 -16.73 -3.46
N GLU A 169 -9.02 -17.67 -2.50
CA GLU A 169 -9.87 -17.60 -1.29
C GLU A 169 -9.53 -16.38 -0.44
N PHE A 170 -8.24 -16.07 -0.29
CA PHE A 170 -7.78 -14.87 0.42
C PHE A 170 -8.30 -13.58 -0.23
N MET A 171 -8.19 -13.46 -1.56
CA MET A 171 -8.73 -12.33 -2.31
C MET A 171 -10.25 -12.20 -2.16
N GLN A 172 -11.00 -13.31 -2.25
CA GLN A 172 -12.45 -13.25 -2.09
C GLN A 172 -12.86 -12.74 -0.70
N ASP A 173 -12.20 -13.22 0.36
CA ASP A 173 -12.43 -12.77 1.73
C ASP A 173 -12.12 -11.28 1.88
N ILE A 174 -10.94 -10.85 1.44
CA ILE A 174 -10.50 -9.47 1.66
C ILE A 174 -11.31 -8.46 0.85
N PHE A 175 -11.64 -8.75 -0.40
CA PHE A 175 -12.51 -7.89 -1.21
C PHE A 175 -13.94 -7.83 -0.65
N GLY A 176 -14.44 -8.92 -0.08
CA GLY A 176 -15.71 -8.94 0.65
C GLY A 176 -15.69 -8.03 1.88
N LYS A 177 -14.64 -8.11 2.69
CA LYS A 177 -14.46 -7.26 3.88
C LYS A 177 -14.32 -5.78 3.52
N ILE A 178 -13.53 -5.45 2.49
CA ILE A 178 -13.40 -4.08 1.98
C ILE A 178 -14.76 -3.57 1.53
N HIS A 179 -15.49 -4.34 0.72
CA HIS A 179 -16.83 -3.98 0.28
C HIS A 179 -17.75 -3.70 1.48
N ASP A 180 -17.76 -4.56 2.49
CA ASP A 180 -18.63 -4.38 3.66
C ASP A 180 -18.24 -3.20 4.56
N SER A 181 -16.96 -2.84 4.60
CA SER A 181 -16.49 -1.66 5.34
C SER A 181 -16.87 -0.34 4.68
N LEU A 182 -17.02 -0.31 3.35
CA LEU A 182 -17.27 0.90 2.58
C LEU A 182 -18.75 1.34 2.66
N ARG A 183 -18.99 2.65 2.66
CA ARG A 183 -20.30 3.24 2.38
C ARG A 183 -20.68 3.03 0.92
N PRO A 184 -21.98 3.05 0.56
CA PRO A 184 -22.39 3.10 -0.84
C PRO A 184 -21.70 4.26 -1.56
N GLY A 185 -21.10 4.00 -2.72
CA GLY A 185 -20.30 4.98 -3.47
C GLY A 185 -18.86 5.18 -2.99
N GLY A 186 -18.44 4.52 -1.90
CA GLY A 186 -17.08 4.55 -1.39
C GLY A 186 -16.07 3.90 -2.33
N VAL A 187 -14.80 4.25 -2.20
CA VAL A 187 -13.73 3.87 -3.14
C VAL A 187 -12.80 2.82 -2.54
N VAL A 188 -12.45 1.80 -3.30
CA VAL A 188 -11.25 0.99 -3.04
C VAL A 188 -10.16 1.38 -4.03
N SER A 189 -8.93 1.53 -3.56
CA SER A 189 -7.72 1.61 -4.39
C SER A 189 -6.69 0.62 -3.89
N LEU A 190 -6.01 -0.06 -4.80
CA LEU A 190 -5.04 -1.09 -4.45
C LEU A 190 -3.88 -1.11 -5.45
N GLN A 191 -2.69 -1.40 -4.93
CA GLN A 191 -1.56 -1.82 -5.73
C GLN A 191 -1.82 -3.25 -6.24
N ALA A 192 -1.47 -3.55 -7.49
CA ALA A 192 -1.65 -4.88 -8.06
C ALA A 192 -0.33 -5.63 -8.23
N CYS A 193 0.49 -5.23 -9.21
CA CYS A 193 1.78 -5.87 -9.50
C CYS A 193 2.59 -5.11 -10.56
N GLY A 194 3.89 -5.39 -10.58
CA GLY A 194 4.82 -4.99 -11.64
C GLY A 194 4.61 -5.69 -12.98
N GLU A 195 5.19 -5.12 -14.03
CA GLU A 195 5.22 -5.66 -15.39
C GLU A 195 5.95 -7.01 -15.46
N TRP A 196 6.98 -7.19 -14.63
CA TRP A 196 7.84 -8.38 -14.65
C TRP A 196 7.41 -9.48 -13.67
N GLN A 197 6.30 -9.29 -12.95
CA GLN A 197 5.75 -10.31 -12.06
C GLN A 197 5.48 -11.62 -12.84
N PRO A 198 6.07 -12.78 -12.47
CA PRO A 198 6.00 -14.00 -13.26
C PRO A 198 4.58 -14.47 -13.60
N ASP A 199 3.64 -14.27 -12.69
CA ASP A 199 2.24 -14.66 -12.80
C ASP A 199 1.28 -13.47 -12.99
N ARG A 200 1.82 -12.31 -13.39
CA ARG A 200 1.09 -11.04 -13.61
C ARG A 200 -0.28 -11.21 -14.26
N ARG A 201 -0.36 -12.00 -15.34
CA ARG A 201 -1.62 -12.19 -16.08
C ARG A 201 -2.70 -12.82 -15.20
N GLN A 202 -2.36 -13.90 -14.51
CA GLN A 202 -3.29 -14.61 -13.64
C GLN A 202 -3.70 -13.72 -12.46
N LEU A 203 -2.73 -13.05 -11.83
CA LEU A 203 -2.99 -12.12 -10.72
C LEU A 203 -3.97 -11.02 -11.12
N LEU A 204 -3.76 -10.36 -12.27
CA LEU A 204 -4.68 -9.32 -12.72
C LEU A 204 -6.06 -9.85 -13.13
N GLU A 205 -6.15 -11.05 -13.70
CA GLU A 205 -7.44 -11.69 -13.98
C GLU A 205 -8.22 -11.96 -12.69
N GLU A 206 -7.56 -12.44 -11.64
CA GLU A 206 -8.16 -12.67 -10.32
C GLU A 206 -8.60 -11.36 -9.65
N LEU A 207 -7.75 -10.31 -9.67
CA LEU A 207 -8.07 -9.01 -9.08
C LEU A 207 -9.23 -8.33 -9.79
N ARG A 208 -9.20 -8.27 -11.12
CA ARG A 208 -10.29 -7.69 -11.91
C ARG A 208 -11.59 -8.45 -11.71
N GLY A 209 -11.55 -9.79 -11.65
CA GLY A 209 -12.73 -10.61 -11.37
C GLY A 209 -13.36 -10.31 -10.02
N ASN A 210 -12.55 -10.11 -8.96
CA ASN A 210 -13.06 -9.72 -7.64
C ASN A 210 -13.63 -8.30 -7.63
N LEU A 211 -13.03 -7.36 -8.38
CA LEU A 211 -13.59 -6.02 -8.54
C LEU A 211 -14.93 -6.07 -9.28
N ASP A 212 -15.00 -6.74 -10.42
CA ASP A 212 -16.21 -6.83 -11.26
C ASP A 212 -17.38 -7.52 -10.54
N GLU A 213 -17.11 -8.42 -9.59
CA GLU A 213 -18.16 -9.08 -8.80
C GLU A 213 -18.80 -8.15 -7.75
N ARG A 214 -18.05 -7.18 -7.21
CA ARG A 214 -18.44 -6.43 -5.99
C ARG A 214 -18.54 -4.92 -6.17
N PHE A 215 -17.91 -4.38 -7.21
CA PHE A 215 -17.69 -2.96 -7.38
C PHE A 215 -18.07 -2.51 -8.79
N ASP A 216 -18.43 -1.23 -8.91
CA ASP A 216 -18.70 -0.54 -10.15
C ASP A 216 -17.51 0.35 -10.56
N ALA A 217 -17.52 0.78 -11.83
CA ALA A 217 -16.59 1.76 -12.38
C ALA A 217 -15.11 1.45 -12.11
N PRO A 218 -14.61 0.27 -12.54
CA PRO A 218 -13.21 -0.09 -12.38
C PRO A 218 -12.32 0.91 -13.11
N LEU A 219 -11.21 1.27 -12.47
CA LEU A 219 -10.15 2.11 -13.00
C LEU A 219 -8.84 1.33 -12.90
N GLU A 220 -8.10 1.31 -13.99
CA GLU A 220 -6.75 0.74 -14.03
C GLU A 220 -5.76 1.83 -14.41
N GLN A 221 -4.68 1.92 -13.64
CA GLN A 221 -3.58 2.85 -13.87
C GLN A 221 -2.29 2.06 -13.99
N VAL A 222 -1.45 2.44 -14.94
CA VAL A 222 -0.11 1.87 -15.10
C VAL A 222 0.87 3.02 -15.07
N VAL A 223 1.77 3.03 -14.07
CA VAL A 223 2.74 4.11 -13.87
C VAL A 223 4.15 3.55 -13.73
N MET A 224 5.14 4.26 -14.24
CA MET A 224 6.54 3.92 -14.01
C MET A 224 6.90 4.22 -12.56
N VAL A 225 7.36 3.22 -11.81
CA VAL A 225 7.92 3.42 -10.47
C VAL A 225 9.44 3.46 -10.58
N PRO A 226 10.08 4.63 -10.38
CA PRO A 226 11.49 4.81 -10.69
C PRO A 226 12.42 3.80 -10.03
N SER A 227 12.26 3.56 -8.72
CA SER A 227 13.17 2.68 -7.99
C SER A 227 13.00 1.20 -8.33
N TYR A 228 11.79 0.79 -8.74
CA TYR A 228 11.51 -0.57 -9.21
C TYR A 228 12.05 -0.81 -10.63
N GLY A 229 12.28 0.28 -11.38
CA GLY A 229 12.73 0.21 -12.77
C GLY A 229 11.70 -0.38 -13.71
N GLU A 230 10.41 -0.38 -13.34
CA GLU A 230 9.34 -0.98 -14.12
C GLU A 230 8.00 -0.23 -14.03
N MET A 231 7.10 -0.59 -14.95
CA MET A 231 5.72 -0.17 -14.89
C MET A 231 4.98 -0.98 -13.82
N TRP A 232 4.23 -0.30 -12.97
CA TRP A 232 3.40 -0.91 -11.93
C TRP A 232 1.93 -0.66 -12.19
N THR A 233 1.11 -1.69 -11.98
CA THR A 233 -0.34 -1.64 -12.18
C THR A 233 -1.04 -1.36 -10.86
N PHE A 234 -2.00 -0.44 -10.89
CA PHE A 234 -2.88 -0.09 -9.79
C PHE A 234 -4.31 -0.22 -10.24
N LEU A 235 -5.18 -0.66 -9.33
CA LEU A 235 -6.60 -0.80 -9.58
C LEU A 235 -7.40 0.03 -8.57
N ALA A 236 -8.56 0.49 -9.00
CA ALA A 236 -9.53 1.10 -8.11
C ALA A 236 -10.95 0.82 -8.61
N ALA A 237 -11.91 0.86 -7.72
CA ALA A 237 -13.32 0.74 -8.06
C ALA A 237 -14.20 1.38 -6.99
N ARG A 238 -15.50 1.47 -7.25
CA ARG A 238 -16.47 2.09 -6.34
C ARG A 238 -17.50 1.08 -5.87
N LYS A 239 -17.83 1.11 -4.59
CA LYS A 239 -18.96 0.34 -4.08
C LYS A 239 -20.24 0.86 -4.76
N PRO A 240 -21.12 -0.03 -5.28
CA PRO A 240 -22.36 0.41 -5.92
C PRO A 240 -23.18 1.31 -4.99
N PRO A 241 -23.88 2.31 -5.53
CA PRO A 241 -24.85 3.07 -4.75
C PRO A 241 -25.97 2.14 -4.27
N ALA A 242 -26.58 2.48 -3.12
CA ALA A 242 -27.72 1.76 -2.56
C ALA A 242 -29.00 1.94 -3.40
#